data_AF-A0AAD7QS42-F1
#
_entry.id   AF-A0AAD7QS42-F1
#
_cell.length_a   1.000
_cell.length_b   1.000
_cell.length_c   1.000
_cell.angle_alpha   90.00
_cell.angle_beta   90.00
_cell.angle_gamma   90.00
#
_symmetry.space_group_name_H-M   'P 1'
#
loop_
_entity.id
_entity.type
_entity.pdbx_description
1 polymer ?
#
loop_
_entity_poly.entity_id
_entity_poly.type
_entity_poly.pdbx_seq_one_letter_code
_entity_poly.pdbx_strand_id
1 'polypeptide(L)'
;MIGIKPVITFYTASVTMATPNNDYSLVLIPPTVSLNFIQPPPPPSNPPTKDDVHRALSYKQLVHSSLSYAPGFRATRDDLEKINDYCIRVRQQYEQTNGPCVITLDDAVLEFRQLFRELDDKVAREFNQIYCRFNQLDGRINHLDDKIDQLEGTIGQVNENINQLYENIREVYDNSD
;
A
#
# COMPACT_ATOMS: atom_id res chain seq x y z
N MET A 1 10.43 41.29 3.45
CA MET A 1 10.45 39.99 4.16
C MET A 1 9.22 39.92 5.04
N ILE A 2 8.18 39.24 4.57
CA ILE A 2 6.90 39.10 5.29
C ILE A 2 7.04 37.87 6.19
N GLY A 3 7.14 38.10 7.50
CA GLY A 3 7.26 37.04 8.50
C GLY A 3 5.89 36.44 8.80
N ILE A 4 5.60 35.27 8.25
CA ILE A 4 4.39 34.49 8.58
C ILE A 4 4.71 33.66 9.82
N LYS A 5 4.16 34.03 10.98
CA LYS A 5 4.13 33.16 12.17
C LYS A 5 2.97 32.17 12.01
N PRO A 6 3.17 30.85 12.17
CA PRO A 6 2.06 29.91 12.22
C PRO A 6 1.37 30.02 13.57
N VAL A 7 0.08 30.40 13.56
CA VAL A 7 -0.82 30.26 14.70
C VAL A 7 -1.30 28.81 14.71
N ILE A 8 -0.75 27.97 15.59
CA ILE A 8 -1.24 26.62 15.82
C ILE A 8 -2.33 26.72 16.88
N THR A 9 -3.59 26.71 16.44
CA THR A 9 -4.76 26.62 17.33
C THR A 9 -4.95 25.17 17.73
N PHE A 10 -4.63 24.81 18.96
CA PHE A 10 -4.96 23.50 19.52
C PHE A 10 -6.47 23.44 19.80
N TYR A 11 -7.21 22.66 19.01
CA TYR A 11 -8.57 22.28 19.36
C TYR A 11 -8.52 21.24 20.48
N THR A 12 -8.74 21.66 21.72
CA THR A 12 -9.09 20.73 22.81
C THR A 12 -10.56 20.34 22.65
N ALA A 13 -10.83 19.31 21.86
CA ALA A 13 -12.13 18.66 21.87
C ALA A 13 -12.22 17.83 23.16
N SER A 14 -12.88 18.39 24.19
CA SER A 14 -13.34 17.63 25.35
C SER A 14 -14.42 16.67 24.87
N VAL A 15 -14.03 15.47 24.44
CA VAL A 15 -14.98 14.40 24.16
C VAL A 15 -15.48 13.90 25.51
N THR A 16 -16.67 14.36 25.90
CA THR A 16 -17.44 13.76 26.99
C THR A 16 -17.82 12.34 26.58
N MET A 17 -16.98 11.38 26.94
CA MET A 17 -17.27 9.95 26.78
C MET A 17 -18.45 9.62 27.70
N ALA A 18 -19.63 9.44 27.13
CA ALA A 18 -20.74 8.80 27.80
C ALA A 18 -20.26 7.40 28.24
N THR A 19 -20.17 7.17 29.56
CA THR A 19 -19.81 5.87 30.14
C THR A 19 -20.95 4.88 29.91
N PRO A 20 -20.83 3.86 29.04
CA PRO A 20 -21.81 2.79 28.99
C PRO A 20 -21.38 1.75 30.02
N ASN A 21 -22.20 1.59 31.07
CA ASN A 21 -22.24 0.48 32.02
C ASN A 21 -20.89 -0.16 32.38
N ASN A 22 -20.38 0.38 33.48
CA ASN A 22 -19.28 -0.03 34.31
C ASN A 22 -19.51 -1.46 34.88
N ASP A 23 -19.30 -2.50 34.05
CA ASP A 23 -19.16 -3.89 34.50
C ASP A 23 -17.77 -4.41 34.09
N TYR A 24 -16.74 -3.81 34.67
CA TYR A 24 -15.32 -4.16 34.42
C TYR A 24 -14.89 -5.47 35.11
N SER A 25 -15.85 -6.30 35.55
CA SER A 25 -15.61 -7.63 36.11
C SER A 25 -15.52 -8.72 35.03
N LEU A 26 -15.72 -8.36 33.75
CA LEU A 26 -15.66 -9.29 32.63
C LEU A 26 -14.23 -9.80 32.42
N VAL A 27 -14.05 -11.12 32.58
CA VAL A 27 -12.81 -11.83 32.27
C VAL A 27 -12.37 -11.50 30.84
N LEU A 28 -11.14 -11.00 30.68
CA LEU A 28 -10.52 -10.73 29.38
C LEU A 28 -10.18 -12.05 28.67
N ILE A 29 -11.17 -12.70 28.08
CA ILE A 29 -10.99 -13.95 27.33
C ILE A 29 -10.61 -13.60 25.88
N PRO A 30 -9.44 -14.06 25.39
CA PRO A 30 -9.06 -13.90 24.00
C PRO A 30 -10.07 -14.59 23.06
N PRO A 31 -10.62 -13.88 22.05
CA PRO A 31 -11.62 -14.46 21.18
C PRO A 31 -10.99 -15.49 20.24
N THR A 32 -11.65 -16.62 20.07
CA THR A 32 -11.38 -17.54 18.97
C THR A 32 -11.93 -16.94 17.68
N VAL A 33 -11.12 -17.02 16.63
CA VAL A 33 -11.53 -16.63 15.28
C VAL A 33 -11.79 -17.84 14.42
N SER A 34 -12.54 -17.65 13.35
CA SER A 34 -12.89 -18.70 12.39
C SER A 34 -11.69 -19.23 11.56
N LEU A 35 -10.45 -18.87 11.93
CA LEU A 35 -9.19 -19.25 11.28
C LEU A 35 -8.42 -20.26 12.13
N ASN A 36 -8.49 -21.55 11.77
CA ASN A 36 -7.91 -22.66 12.54
C ASN A 36 -6.39 -22.57 12.76
N PHE A 37 -5.66 -21.81 11.95
CA PHE A 37 -4.20 -21.64 12.05
C PHE A 37 -3.78 -20.50 12.98
N ILE A 38 -4.71 -19.61 13.35
CA ILE A 38 -4.44 -18.50 14.26
C ILE A 38 -4.94 -18.89 15.64
N GLN A 39 -4.02 -19.26 16.52
CA GLN A 39 -4.36 -19.60 17.90
C GLN A 39 -4.54 -18.32 18.73
N PRO A 40 -5.57 -18.26 19.58
CA PRO A 40 -5.74 -17.14 20.51
C PRO A 40 -4.53 -17.05 21.45
N PRO A 41 -4.09 -15.83 21.81
CA PRO A 41 -3.05 -15.65 22.81
C PRO A 41 -3.52 -16.19 24.17
N PRO A 42 -2.61 -16.44 25.13
CA PRO A 42 -3.00 -16.72 26.50
C PRO A 42 -3.80 -15.54 27.08
N PRO A 43 -4.69 -15.79 28.07
CA PRO A 43 -5.36 -14.72 28.80
C PRO A 43 -4.36 -13.71 29.36
N PRO A 44 -4.68 -12.40 29.32
CA PRO A 44 -3.81 -11.36 29.84
C PRO A 44 -3.71 -11.44 31.36
N SER A 45 -2.66 -10.83 31.92
CA SER A 45 -2.48 -10.72 33.36
C SER A 45 -3.63 -9.93 34.01
N ASN A 46 -3.84 -10.12 35.31
CA ASN A 46 -4.79 -9.31 36.09
C ASN A 46 -4.06 -8.65 37.28
N PRO A 47 -3.78 -7.33 37.22
CA PRO A 47 -4.14 -6.38 36.17
C PRO A 47 -3.33 -6.59 34.86
N PRO A 48 -3.85 -6.16 33.70
CA PRO A 48 -3.13 -6.28 32.42
C PRO A 48 -1.78 -5.56 32.46
N THR A 49 -0.81 -6.08 31.71
CA THR A 49 0.52 -5.45 31.57
C THR A 49 0.69 -4.82 30.17
N LYS A 50 1.76 -4.01 29.98
CA LYS A 50 2.11 -3.46 28.66
C LYS A 50 2.35 -4.57 27.63
N ASP A 51 2.92 -5.70 28.05
CA ASP A 51 3.14 -6.87 27.20
C ASP A 51 1.82 -7.52 26.77
N ASP A 52 0.81 -7.52 27.63
CA ASP A 52 -0.51 -8.05 27.31
C ASP A 52 -1.24 -7.18 26.26
N VAL A 53 -1.05 -5.85 26.33
CA VAL A 53 -1.53 -4.92 25.29
C VAL A 53 -0.81 -5.17 23.95
N HIS A 54 0.51 -5.33 23.97
CA HIS A 54 1.29 -5.64 22.75
C HIS A 54 0.90 -6.98 22.14
N ARG A 55 0.65 -7.99 22.98
CA ARG A 55 0.19 -9.32 22.56
C ARG A 55 -1.18 -9.26 21.89
N ALA A 56 -2.11 -8.49 22.45
CA ALA A 56 -3.44 -8.26 21.87
C ALA A 56 -3.34 -7.54 20.51
N LEU A 57 -2.49 -6.51 20.40
CA LEU A 57 -2.26 -5.79 19.13
C LEU A 57 -1.64 -6.69 18.06
N SER A 58 -0.64 -7.50 18.44
CA SER A 58 -0.02 -8.48 17.54
C SER A 58 -1.04 -9.50 17.04
N TYR A 59 -1.93 -9.96 17.92
CA TYR A 59 -3.03 -10.86 17.56
C TYR A 59 -4.01 -10.22 16.57
N LYS A 60 -4.37 -8.95 16.77
CA LYS A 60 -5.20 -8.18 15.81
C LYS A 60 -4.54 -8.07 14.45
N GLN A 61 -3.23 -7.82 14.39
CA GLN A 61 -2.51 -7.70 13.12
C GLN A 61 -2.46 -9.02 12.35
N LEU A 62 -2.27 -10.14 13.06
CA LEU A 62 -2.30 -11.47 12.45
C LEU A 62 -3.65 -11.75 11.79
N VAL A 63 -4.75 -11.45 12.49
CA VAL A 63 -6.09 -11.66 11.94
C VAL A 63 -6.41 -10.67 10.82
N HIS A 64 -6.01 -9.41 10.93
CA HIS A 64 -6.18 -8.43 9.85
C HIS A 64 -5.41 -8.84 8.58
N SER A 65 -4.20 -9.38 8.74
CA SER A 65 -3.38 -9.85 7.62
C SER A 65 -3.98 -11.07 6.91
N SER A 66 -4.90 -11.81 7.54
CA SER A 66 -5.63 -12.90 6.87
C SER A 66 -6.62 -12.41 5.81
N LEU A 67 -7.03 -11.13 5.84
CA LEU A 67 -7.94 -10.55 4.85
C LEU A 67 -7.32 -10.45 3.45
N SER A 68 -5.98 -10.49 3.33
CA SER A 68 -5.29 -10.43 2.04
C SER A 68 -5.18 -11.79 1.34
N TYR A 69 -5.55 -12.90 1.99
CA TYR A 69 -5.43 -14.25 1.43
C TYR A 69 -6.70 -14.70 0.68
N ALA A 70 -6.54 -15.75 -0.12
CA ALA A 70 -7.51 -16.31 -1.07
C ALA A 70 -8.91 -16.60 -0.45
N PRO A 71 -9.99 -16.59 -1.27
CA PRO A 71 -11.34 -16.87 -0.78
C PRO A 71 -11.41 -18.27 -0.15
N GLY A 72 -11.67 -18.34 1.16
CA GLY A 72 -11.67 -19.58 1.96
C GLY A 72 -10.80 -19.52 3.22
N PHE A 73 -9.86 -18.56 3.30
CA PHE A 73 -8.97 -18.36 4.46
C PHE A 73 -9.06 -16.94 5.05
N ARG A 74 -10.21 -16.27 4.86
CA ARG A 74 -10.42 -14.91 5.38
C ARG A 74 -11.05 -14.93 6.75
N ALA A 75 -10.54 -14.08 7.65
CA ALA A 75 -11.30 -13.62 8.80
C ALA A 75 -12.65 -13.04 8.35
N THR A 76 -13.71 -13.39 9.05
CA THR A 76 -15.02 -12.78 8.85
C THR A 76 -15.04 -11.37 9.43
N ARG A 77 -16.03 -10.56 9.03
CA ARG A 77 -16.27 -9.26 9.65
C ARG A 77 -16.47 -9.38 11.17
N ASP A 78 -17.19 -10.40 11.61
CA ASP A 78 -17.45 -10.69 13.01
C ASP A 78 -16.16 -11.05 13.78
N ASP A 79 -15.21 -11.77 13.14
CA ASP A 79 -13.91 -12.09 13.76
C ASP A 79 -13.10 -10.81 14.04
N LEU A 80 -13.13 -9.86 13.10
CA LEU A 80 -12.45 -8.56 13.25
C LEU A 80 -13.08 -7.72 14.36
N GLU A 81 -14.41 -7.70 14.44
CA GLU A 81 -15.15 -6.97 15.46
C GLU A 81 -14.84 -7.52 16.86
N LYS A 82 -14.90 -8.86 17.03
CA LYS A 82 -14.54 -9.54 18.28
C LYS A 82 -13.12 -9.21 18.75
N ILE A 83 -12.16 -9.20 17.83
CA ILE A 83 -10.76 -8.90 18.19
C ILE A 83 -10.54 -7.42 18.47
N ASN A 84 -11.20 -6.55 17.72
CA ASN A 84 -11.13 -5.12 17.97
C ASN A 84 -11.68 -4.79 19.36
N ASP A 85 -12.83 -5.37 19.72
CA ASP A 85 -13.44 -5.22 21.04
C ASP A 85 -12.58 -5.82 22.16
N TYR A 86 -11.95 -6.96 21.91
CA TYR A 86 -10.97 -7.54 22.83
C TYR A 86 -9.78 -6.59 23.07
N CYS A 87 -9.16 -6.06 22.00
CA CYS A 87 -8.03 -5.14 22.13
C CYS A 87 -8.39 -3.86 22.87
N ILE A 88 -9.59 -3.31 22.60
CA ILE A 88 -10.10 -2.12 23.28
C ILE A 88 -10.26 -2.40 24.78
N ARG A 89 -10.85 -3.54 25.17
CA ARG A 89 -11.06 -3.90 26.58
C ARG A 89 -9.76 -4.15 27.34
N VAL A 90 -8.80 -4.87 26.74
CA VAL A 90 -7.47 -5.10 27.36
C VAL A 90 -6.77 -3.76 27.62
N ARG A 91 -6.84 -2.83 26.65
CA ARG A 91 -6.26 -1.49 26.78
C ARG A 91 -6.97 -0.64 27.83
N GLN A 92 -8.30 -0.62 27.83
CA GLN A 92 -9.08 0.14 28.82
C GLN A 92 -8.80 -0.34 30.24
N GLN A 93 -8.70 -1.66 30.45
CA GLN A 93 -8.42 -2.20 31.77
C GLN A 93 -6.97 -1.93 32.21
N TYR A 94 -6.00 -1.95 31.28
CA TYR A 94 -4.64 -1.47 31.53
C TYR A 94 -4.61 0.02 31.95
N GLU A 95 -5.32 0.88 31.24
CA GLU A 95 -5.39 2.33 31.52
C GLU A 95 -6.07 2.62 32.88
N GLN A 96 -7.03 1.80 33.30
CA GLN A 96 -7.67 1.92 34.61
C GLN A 96 -6.73 1.54 35.76
N THR A 97 -5.86 0.53 35.57
CA THR A 97 -4.97 0.03 36.61
C THR A 97 -3.65 0.80 36.67
N ASN A 98 -3.21 1.37 35.55
CA ASN A 98 -1.89 2.01 35.42
C ASN A 98 -1.98 3.52 35.15
N GLY A 99 -3.18 4.09 35.05
CA GLY A 99 -3.45 5.49 34.68
C GLY A 99 -3.62 5.68 33.17
N PRO A 100 -4.23 6.78 32.72
CA PRO A 100 -4.43 7.05 31.30
C PRO A 100 -3.08 7.03 30.57
N CYS A 101 -3.01 6.22 29.52
CA CYS A 101 -1.86 6.19 28.63
C CYS A 101 -1.78 7.53 27.90
N VAL A 102 -0.93 8.45 28.39
CA VAL A 102 -0.24 9.35 27.46
C VAL A 102 0.47 8.39 26.50
N ILE A 103 0.04 8.34 25.22
CA ILE A 103 0.64 7.51 24.16
C ILE A 103 2.12 7.36 24.46
N THR A 104 2.56 6.18 24.90
CA THR A 104 3.98 6.06 25.21
C THR A 104 4.71 6.23 23.89
N LEU A 105 5.84 6.95 23.91
CA LEU A 105 6.62 7.21 22.70
C LEU A 105 6.89 5.90 21.91
N ASP A 106 7.02 4.78 22.62
CA ASP A 106 7.16 3.44 22.05
C ASP A 106 5.97 3.01 21.19
N ASP A 107 4.73 3.26 21.63
CA ASP A 107 3.51 2.88 20.91
C ASP A 107 3.38 3.70 19.61
N ALA A 108 3.64 5.01 19.70
CA ALA A 108 3.68 5.89 18.52
C ALA A 108 4.78 5.49 17.54
N VAL A 109 5.96 5.13 18.05
CA VAL A 109 7.09 4.65 17.24
C VAL A 109 6.76 3.32 16.56
N LEU A 110 6.05 2.42 17.22
CA LEU A 110 5.66 1.15 16.65
C LEU A 110 4.65 1.33 15.50
N GLU A 111 3.61 2.15 15.69
CA GLU A 111 2.65 2.48 14.64
C GLU A 111 3.33 3.19 13.46
N PHE A 112 4.22 4.15 13.74
CA PHE A 112 4.97 4.85 12.70
C PHE A 112 5.84 3.89 11.88
N ARG A 113 6.56 2.95 12.53
CA ARG A 113 7.36 1.94 11.83
C ARG A 113 6.52 1.05 10.93
N GLN A 114 5.29 0.75 11.34
CA GLN A 114 4.39 -0.07 10.54
C GLN A 114 3.86 0.68 9.32
N LEU A 115 3.40 1.92 9.50
CA LEU A 115 3.01 2.79 8.38
C LEU A 115 4.16 3.01 7.40
N PHE A 116 5.39 3.16 7.90
CA PHE A 116 6.57 3.32 7.05
C PHE A 116 6.85 2.08 6.21
N ARG A 117 6.71 0.87 6.79
CA ARG A 117 6.84 -0.38 6.02
C ARG A 117 5.75 -0.52 4.95
N GLU A 118 4.50 -0.23 5.30
CA GLU A 118 3.39 -0.29 4.34
C GLU A 118 3.58 0.71 3.19
N LEU A 119 4.09 1.91 3.49
CA LEU A 119 4.44 2.90 2.49
C LEU A 119 5.59 2.42 1.60
N ASP A 120 6.65 1.87 2.19
CA ASP A 120 7.81 1.35 1.46
C ASP A 120 7.41 0.21 0.51
N ASP A 121 6.62 -0.75 0.99
CA ASP A 121 6.07 -1.84 0.18
C ASP A 121 5.18 -1.32 -0.96
N LYS A 122 4.36 -0.30 -0.69
CA LYS A 122 3.51 0.32 -1.71
C LYS A 122 4.36 1.02 -2.77
N VAL A 123 5.34 1.81 -2.36
CA VAL A 123 6.24 2.52 -3.28
C VAL A 123 7.03 1.51 -4.13
N ALA A 124 7.56 0.45 -3.53
CA ALA A 124 8.28 -0.59 -4.25
C ALA A 124 7.39 -1.30 -5.30
N ARG A 125 6.13 -1.58 -4.99
CA ARG A 125 5.18 -2.17 -5.96
C ARG A 125 4.89 -1.23 -7.13
N GLU A 126 4.55 0.02 -6.84
CA GLU A 126 4.27 1.03 -7.88
C GLU A 126 5.50 1.26 -8.78
N PHE A 127 6.69 1.35 -8.18
CA PHE A 127 7.93 1.53 -8.92
C PHE A 127 8.24 0.35 -9.85
N ASN A 128 8.05 -0.89 -9.37
CA ASN A 128 8.19 -2.08 -10.21
C ASN A 128 7.18 -2.10 -11.36
N GLN A 129 5.94 -1.69 -11.11
CA GLN A 129 4.93 -1.62 -12.16
C GLN A 129 5.28 -0.58 -13.23
N ILE A 130 5.77 0.58 -12.82
CA ILE A 130 6.27 1.63 -13.73
C ILE A 130 7.45 1.11 -14.53
N TYR A 131 8.42 0.46 -13.89
CA TYR A 131 9.59 -0.11 -14.53
C TYR A 131 9.22 -1.13 -15.62
N CYS A 132 8.30 -2.05 -15.32
CA CYS A 132 7.78 -3.00 -16.29
C CYS A 132 7.10 -2.32 -17.49
N ARG A 133 6.32 -1.25 -17.26
CA ARG A 133 5.69 -0.47 -18.33
C ARG A 133 6.72 0.26 -19.19
N PHE A 134 7.78 0.80 -18.58
CA PHE A 134 8.87 1.43 -19.31
C PHE A 134 9.58 0.44 -20.23
N ASN A 135 9.92 -0.76 -19.74
CA ASN A 135 10.53 -1.79 -20.60
C ASN A 135 9.63 -2.21 -21.76
N GLN A 136 8.31 -2.27 -21.55
CA GLN A 136 7.37 -2.53 -22.64
C GLN A 136 7.33 -1.40 -23.67
N LEU A 137 7.40 -0.14 -23.23
CA LEU A 137 7.48 1.00 -24.12
C LEU A 137 8.80 1.00 -24.90
N ASP A 138 9.90 0.71 -24.25
CA ASP A 138 11.23 0.62 -24.86
C ASP A 138 11.25 -0.43 -25.99
N GLY A 139 10.70 -1.62 -25.72
CA GLY A 139 10.54 -2.64 -26.76
C GLY A 139 9.65 -2.22 -27.93
N ARG A 140 8.61 -1.40 -27.68
CA ARG A 140 7.75 -0.86 -28.75
C ARG A 140 8.44 0.23 -29.57
N ILE A 141 9.32 1.03 -28.95
CA ILE A 141 10.12 2.06 -29.62
C ILE A 141 11.13 1.37 -30.55
N ASN A 142 11.87 0.39 -30.05
CA ASN A 142 12.82 -0.37 -30.89
C ASN A 142 12.13 -1.00 -32.11
N HIS A 143 10.92 -1.56 -31.93
CA HIS A 143 10.14 -2.10 -33.05
C HIS A 143 9.65 -1.04 -34.05
N LEU A 144 9.44 0.20 -33.60
CA LEU A 144 9.11 1.31 -34.48
C LEU A 144 10.35 1.78 -35.24
N ASP A 145 11.51 1.85 -34.59
CA ASP A 145 12.78 2.20 -35.23
C ASP A 145 13.10 1.20 -36.35
N ASP A 146 13.00 -0.11 -36.10
CA ASP A 146 13.18 -1.15 -37.13
C ASP A 146 12.27 -0.95 -38.35
N LYS A 147 11.03 -0.49 -38.12
CA LYS A 147 10.08 -0.22 -39.21
C LYS A 147 10.40 1.06 -39.97
N ILE A 148 10.91 2.08 -39.28
CA ILE A 148 11.37 3.33 -39.90
C ILE A 148 12.55 3.02 -40.81
N ASP A 149 13.53 2.25 -40.35
CA ASP A 149 14.69 1.84 -41.16
C ASP A 149 14.26 1.08 -42.43
N GLN A 150 13.27 0.19 -42.33
CA GLN A 150 12.71 -0.51 -43.49
C GLN A 150 12.02 0.44 -44.48
N LEU A 151 11.28 1.44 -43.98
CA LEU A 151 10.63 2.44 -44.81
C LEU A 151 11.66 3.35 -45.49
N GLU A 152 12.69 3.78 -44.78
CA GLU A 152 13.79 4.57 -45.34
C GLU A 152 14.50 3.81 -46.48
N GLY A 153 14.78 2.52 -46.29
CA GLY A 153 15.33 1.67 -47.35
C GLY A 153 14.43 1.56 -48.57
N THR A 154 13.11 1.41 -48.36
CA THR A 154 12.12 1.35 -49.44
C THR A 154 12.05 2.68 -50.21
N ILE A 155 12.04 3.81 -49.49
CA ILE A 155 12.04 5.15 -50.09
C ILE A 155 13.31 5.37 -50.91
N GLY A 156 14.48 4.94 -50.41
CA GLY A 156 15.74 5.00 -51.13
C GLY A 156 15.69 4.28 -52.48
N GLN A 157 15.18 3.03 -52.49
CA GLN A 157 15.02 2.26 -53.73
C GLN A 157 14.06 2.91 -54.72
N VAL A 158 12.93 3.46 -54.24
CA VAL A 158 11.99 4.19 -55.09
C VAL A 158 12.65 5.41 -55.71
N ASN A 159 13.46 6.15 -54.94
CA ASN A 159 14.15 7.33 -55.43
C ASN A 159 15.19 7.00 -56.50
N GLU A 160 15.94 5.91 -56.33
CA GLU A 160 16.86 5.40 -57.37
C GLU A 160 16.13 5.03 -58.66
N ASN A 161 15.01 4.31 -58.55
CA ASN A 161 14.20 3.94 -59.72
C ASN A 161 13.64 5.18 -60.44
N ILE A 162 13.20 6.19 -59.69
CA ILE A 162 12.74 7.47 -60.26
C ILE A 162 13.86 8.18 -61.00
N ASN A 163 15.08 8.25 -60.42
CA ASN A 163 16.23 8.86 -61.07
C ASN A 163 16.59 8.13 -62.38
N GLN A 164 16.59 6.80 -62.38
CA GLN A 164 16.82 6.01 -63.59
C GLN A 164 15.75 6.28 -64.66
N LEU A 165 14.48 6.40 -64.27
CA LEU A 165 13.41 6.77 -65.20
C LEU A 165 13.63 8.16 -65.80
N TYR A 166 14.05 9.14 -65.00
CA TYR A 166 14.37 10.48 -65.49
C TYR A 166 15.50 10.47 -66.52
N GLU A 167 16.58 9.74 -66.28
CA GLU A 167 17.69 9.61 -67.23
C GLU A 167 17.24 8.92 -68.53
N ASN A 168 16.48 7.82 -68.43
CA ASN A 168 15.93 7.14 -69.61
C ASN A 168 15.04 8.07 -70.45
N ILE A 169 14.17 8.86 -69.79
CA ILE A 169 13.31 9.82 -70.49
C ILE A 169 14.17 10.89 -71.18
N ARG A 170 15.20 11.40 -70.51
CA ARG A 170 16.13 12.39 -71.07
C ARG A 170 16.84 11.86 -72.31
N GLU A 171 17.37 10.65 -72.24
CA GLU A 171 18.00 10.01 -73.40
C GLU A 171 17.04 9.87 -74.58
N VAL A 172 15.78 9.50 -74.33
CA VAL A 172 14.76 9.42 -75.40
C VAL A 172 14.52 10.80 -76.03
N TYR A 173 14.42 11.85 -75.23
CA TYR A 173 14.26 13.22 -75.73
C TYR A 173 15.48 13.66 -76.56
N ASP A 174 16.70 13.47 -76.06
CA ASP A 174 17.93 13.89 -76.74
C ASP A 174 18.17 13.12 -78.07
N ASN A 175 17.64 11.90 -78.21
CA ASN A 175 17.72 11.10 -79.44
C ASN A 175 16.57 11.38 -80.45
N SER A 176 15.63 12.25 -80.10
CA SER A 176 14.44 12.56 -80.93
C SER A 176 14.55 13.89 -81.70
N ASP A 177 15.61 14.67 -81.48
CA ASP A 177 15.99 15.89 -82.24
C ASP A 177 17.03 15.59 -83.34
#